data_AF-A0A7K2AKF7-F1
#
_entry.id   AF-A0A7K2AKF7-F1
#
_cell.length_a   1.000
_cell.length_b   1.000
_cell.length_c   1.000
_cell.angle_alpha   90.00
_cell.angle_beta   90.00
_cell.angle_gamma   90.00
#
_symmetry.space_group_name_H-M   'P 1'
#
loop_
_entity.id
_entity.type
_entity.pdbx_description
1 polymer ?
#
loop_
_entity_poly.entity_id
_entity_poly.type
_entity_poly.pdbx_seq_one_letter_code
_entity_poly.pdbx_strand_id
1 'polypeptide(L)'
;MEQAPAPAAPEAVLSPVETPAAAAAAVQPEADVAVVEEPPPPEVDPAPLSVRRRLGGRLGAITGAAMGLVTLVALTPWLAPRADTLGEEGPFSPSLLVASDRAVIGLVVLFGVYGMVLSLFTTAAVGWHGPGMRISEGQGSIVVGGVLTGFLIGGAAGGVATGMFGTQSAGAEEVEVSVLAGLVTVVVAGTVLGWAVGQLSQVLGVPEGMAGAEGEEAGAVRFRLKSALALPVIGVGLIAVLVLPNAYIFLRFPGWAPIMGSVVAASILTFAGLSASRPGMRITKGEFLLAAAGIGVVVFILFAVLNTQGAGHAESEDHHGVEAEAIEVVLPS
;
A
#
# COMPACT_ATOMS: atom_id res chain seq x y z
N MET A 1 10.92 112.43 6.09
CA MET A 1 9.49 112.73 6.31
C MET A 1 8.90 111.46 6.89
N GLU A 2 8.98 111.30 8.21
CA GLU A 2 7.93 111.67 9.19
C GLU A 2 7.15 110.37 9.49
N GLN A 3 7.11 109.81 10.70
CA GLN A 3 6.97 110.38 12.05
C GLN A 3 7.30 109.25 13.04
N ALA A 4 7.92 109.55 14.19
CA ALA A 4 7.80 108.72 15.39
C ALA A 4 6.65 109.27 16.26
N PRO A 5 6.00 108.43 17.08
CA PRO A 5 6.35 108.48 18.50
C PRO A 5 6.38 107.10 19.18
N ALA A 6 7.26 106.96 20.18
CA ALA A 6 7.20 105.96 21.27
C ALA A 6 6.15 106.43 22.33
N PRO A 7 5.80 105.70 23.44
CA PRO A 7 6.46 104.57 24.09
C PRO A 7 5.51 103.53 24.79
N ALA A 8 6.12 102.65 25.61
CA ALA A 8 5.60 101.97 26.81
C ALA A 8 4.96 100.56 26.68
N ALA A 9 5.63 99.60 27.33
CA ALA A 9 5.12 98.28 27.75
C ALA A 9 4.05 98.42 28.86
N PRO A 10 3.29 97.35 29.17
CA PRO A 10 3.72 96.51 30.30
C PRO A 10 3.46 95.00 30.14
N GLU A 11 4.26 94.23 30.88
CA GLU A 11 4.05 92.82 31.21
C GLU A 11 2.76 92.60 32.03
N ALA A 12 2.03 91.53 31.75
CA ALA A 12 1.10 90.85 32.68
C ALA A 12 0.86 89.41 32.15
N VAL A 13 1.58 88.39 32.64
CA VAL A 13 1.26 87.53 33.80
C VAL A 13 0.11 86.53 33.55
N LEU A 14 0.54 85.27 33.37
CA LEU A 14 -0.02 83.99 33.87
C LEU A 14 -1.50 83.65 33.66
N SER A 15 -1.75 82.59 32.87
CA SER A 15 -2.31 81.29 33.31
C SER A 15 -2.83 80.50 32.08
N PRO A 16 -2.25 79.35 31.70
CA PRO A 16 -2.83 78.51 30.66
C PRO A 16 -3.99 77.69 31.23
N VAL A 17 -5.16 77.84 30.63
CA VAL A 17 -6.35 77.02 30.85
C VAL A 17 -6.07 75.59 30.36
N GLU A 18 -6.38 74.62 31.22
CA GLU A 18 -6.25 73.18 30.98
C GLU A 18 -7.25 72.65 29.94
N THR A 19 -6.70 72.03 28.87
CA THR A 19 -7.09 70.79 28.12
C THR A 19 -8.48 70.64 27.45
N PRO A 20 -8.67 69.74 26.45
CA PRO A 20 -7.70 68.87 25.76
C PRO A 20 -7.85 68.75 24.22
N ALA A 21 -6.87 68.03 23.63
CA ALA A 21 -6.95 67.22 22.42
C ALA A 21 -6.70 67.89 21.06
N ALA A 22 -5.49 67.70 20.53
CA ALA A 22 -5.28 67.00 19.26
C ALA A 22 -3.78 66.72 19.03
N ALA A 23 -3.43 65.44 19.15
CA ALA A 23 -2.39 64.74 18.38
C ALA A 23 -1.04 65.46 18.15
N ALA A 24 -0.19 65.46 19.19
CA ALA A 24 1.25 65.41 18.94
C ALA A 24 1.60 64.01 18.44
N ALA A 25 2.26 63.94 17.28
CA ALA A 25 2.82 62.73 16.70
C ALA A 25 3.75 62.06 17.72
N ALA A 26 3.26 61.00 18.35
CA ALA A 26 4.06 60.12 19.17
C ALA A 26 4.96 59.31 18.24
N VAL A 27 6.27 59.47 18.44
CA VAL A 27 7.28 58.48 18.06
C VAL A 27 6.73 57.12 18.50
N GLN A 28 6.46 56.25 17.54
CA GLN A 28 6.15 54.86 17.86
C GLN A 28 7.40 54.29 18.53
N PRO A 29 7.35 53.83 19.80
CA PRO A 29 8.40 52.96 20.27
C PRO A 29 8.40 51.77 19.33
N GLU A 30 9.58 51.41 18.81
CA GLU A 30 9.76 50.08 18.22
C GLU A 30 9.13 49.10 19.19
N ALA A 31 8.03 48.48 18.74
CA ALA A 31 7.48 47.35 19.43
C ALA A 31 8.61 46.33 19.40
N ASP A 32 9.32 46.25 20.53
CA ASP A 32 10.13 45.11 20.88
C ASP A 32 9.17 43.94 20.78
N VAL A 33 9.16 43.29 19.61
CA VAL A 33 8.51 42.01 19.42
C VAL A 33 9.33 41.13 20.31
N ALA A 34 8.91 41.05 21.58
CA ALA A 34 9.32 40.02 22.49
C ALA A 34 9.10 38.75 21.69
N VAL A 35 10.21 38.20 21.19
CA VAL A 35 10.28 36.82 20.77
C VAL A 35 9.84 36.11 22.03
N VAL A 36 8.55 35.76 22.08
CA VAL A 36 8.06 34.78 23.03
C VAL A 36 8.88 33.58 22.67
N GLU A 37 9.97 33.39 23.42
CA GLU A 37 10.82 32.23 23.36
C GLU A 37 9.85 31.09 23.63
N GLU A 38 9.41 30.45 22.54
CA GLU A 38 8.49 29.35 22.60
C GLU A 38 9.17 28.36 23.54
N PRO A 39 8.56 28.05 24.71
CA PRO A 39 9.23 27.25 25.71
C PRO A 39 9.67 25.98 25.00
N PRO A 40 10.95 25.57 25.16
CA PRO A 40 11.48 24.42 24.43
C PRO A 40 10.46 23.29 24.56
N PRO A 41 10.08 22.64 23.44
CA PRO A 41 9.07 21.60 23.47
C PRO A 41 9.45 20.64 24.60
N PRO A 42 8.51 20.27 25.48
CA PRO A 42 8.84 19.48 26.65
C PRO A 42 9.67 18.28 26.21
N GLU A 43 10.80 18.03 26.88
CA GLU A 43 11.60 16.83 26.63
C GLU A 43 10.72 15.62 26.95
N VAL A 44 10.15 15.03 25.90
CA VAL A 44 9.32 13.85 26.01
C VAL A 44 10.21 12.66 25.71
N ASP A 45 10.43 11.82 26.73
CA ASP A 45 11.15 10.58 26.50
C ASP A 45 10.38 9.66 25.55
N PRO A 46 11.04 9.13 24.51
CA PRO A 46 10.41 8.22 23.57
C PRO A 46 10.04 6.91 24.28
N ALA A 47 8.82 6.43 24.07
CA ALA A 47 8.40 5.16 24.64
C ALA A 47 9.23 4.00 24.06
N PRO A 48 9.49 2.94 24.85
CA PRO A 48 10.26 1.78 24.40
C PRO A 48 9.67 1.17 23.12
N LEU A 49 10.55 0.81 22.18
CA LEU A 49 10.15 0.24 20.88
C LEU A 49 9.29 -1.03 21.03
N SER A 50 9.54 -1.85 22.05
CA SER A 50 8.75 -3.05 22.35
C SER A 50 7.29 -2.72 22.69
N VAL A 51 7.05 -1.66 23.47
CA VAL A 51 5.71 -1.19 23.86
C VAL A 51 4.99 -0.64 22.64
N ARG A 52 5.65 0.25 21.88
CA ARG A 52 5.13 0.83 20.65
C ARG A 52 4.74 -0.23 19.62
N ARG A 53 5.63 -1.21 19.40
CA ARG A 53 5.39 -2.34 18.49
C ARG A 53 4.25 -3.23 18.93
N ARG A 54 4.16 -3.57 20.22
CA ARG A 54 3.05 -4.39 20.75
C ARG A 54 1.72 -3.67 20.62
N LEU A 55 1.67 -2.38 20.97
CA LEU A 55 0.46 -1.59 20.84
C LEU A 55 0.05 -1.39 19.38
N GLY A 56 0.99 -0.97 18.52
CA GLY A 56 0.76 -0.81 17.10
C GLY A 56 0.30 -2.09 16.42
N GLY A 57 0.94 -3.23 16.72
CA GLY A 57 0.51 -4.53 16.22
C GLY A 57 -0.88 -4.96 16.72
N ARG A 58 -1.22 -4.70 17.99
CA ARG A 58 -2.55 -5.02 18.54
C ARG A 58 -3.66 -4.16 17.93
N LEU A 59 -3.46 -2.84 17.91
CA LEU A 59 -4.41 -1.90 17.31
C LEU A 59 -4.57 -2.19 15.82
N GLY A 60 -3.45 -2.41 15.12
CA GLY A 60 -3.45 -2.81 13.72
C GLY A 60 -4.24 -4.10 13.49
N ALA A 61 -4.01 -5.16 14.27
CA ALA A 61 -4.74 -6.42 14.14
C ALA A 61 -6.25 -6.24 14.32
N ILE A 62 -6.68 -5.49 15.34
CA ILE A 62 -8.09 -5.21 15.61
C ILE A 62 -8.73 -4.42 14.47
N THR A 63 -8.07 -3.34 14.02
CA THR A 63 -8.57 -2.52 12.91
C THR A 63 -8.61 -3.32 11.60
N GLY A 64 -7.60 -4.15 11.35
CA GLY A 64 -7.55 -5.03 10.18
C GLY A 64 -8.68 -6.06 10.16
N ALA A 65 -8.95 -6.70 11.31
CA ALA A 65 -10.09 -7.60 11.47
C ALA A 65 -11.43 -6.87 11.22
N ALA A 66 -11.58 -5.66 11.79
CA ALA A 66 -12.77 -4.85 11.62
C ALA A 66 -12.98 -4.43 10.15
N MET A 67 -11.93 -4.00 9.45
CA MET A 67 -12.03 -3.68 8.01
C MET A 67 -12.48 -4.89 7.19
N GLY A 68 -11.94 -6.08 7.48
CA GLY A 68 -12.34 -7.31 6.82
C GLY A 68 -13.83 -7.63 7.01
N LEU A 69 -14.33 -7.50 8.25
CA LEU A 69 -15.75 -7.67 8.57
C LEU A 69 -16.64 -6.63 7.87
N VAL A 70 -16.27 -5.35 7.95
CA VAL A 70 -17.03 -4.24 7.34
C VAL A 70 -17.09 -4.38 5.83
N THR A 71 -16.02 -4.88 5.21
CA THR A 71 -15.94 -4.98 3.75
C THR A 71 -16.86 -6.05 3.19
N LEU A 72 -17.12 -7.13 3.94
CA LEU A 72 -18.16 -8.08 3.56
C LEU A 72 -19.52 -7.37 3.46
N VAL A 73 -19.88 -6.59 4.48
CA VAL A 73 -21.15 -5.85 4.52
C VAL A 73 -21.20 -4.82 3.39
N ALA A 74 -20.12 -4.08 3.18
CA ALA A 74 -20.03 -3.07 2.14
C ALA A 74 -20.12 -3.65 0.71
N LEU A 75 -19.55 -4.85 0.49
CA LEU A 75 -19.58 -5.53 -0.80
C LEU A 75 -20.84 -6.39 -0.99
N THR A 76 -21.66 -6.59 0.05
CA THR A 76 -22.87 -7.42 -0.02
C THR A 76 -23.78 -7.06 -1.20
N PRO A 77 -24.08 -5.78 -1.51
CA PRO A 77 -24.92 -5.42 -2.66
C PRO A 77 -24.35 -5.85 -4.01
N TRP A 78 -23.02 -5.95 -4.12
CA TRP A 78 -22.31 -6.35 -5.34
C TRP A 78 -22.08 -7.87 -5.43
N LEU A 79 -22.00 -8.54 -4.28
CA LEU A 79 -21.80 -9.97 -4.18
C LEU A 79 -23.13 -10.74 -4.23
N ALA A 80 -24.22 -10.16 -3.71
CA ALA A 80 -25.53 -10.81 -3.65
C ALA A 80 -26.05 -11.30 -5.01
N PRO A 81 -25.92 -10.55 -6.13
CA PRO A 81 -26.35 -11.04 -7.44
C PRO A 81 -25.48 -12.17 -8.01
N ARG A 82 -24.30 -12.42 -7.43
CA ARG A 82 -23.34 -13.46 -7.82
C ARG A 82 -23.31 -14.64 -6.85
N ALA A 83 -24.09 -14.55 -5.77
CA ALA A 83 -24.24 -15.62 -4.83
C ALA A 83 -25.14 -16.67 -5.47
N ASP A 84 -24.63 -17.88 -5.64
CA ASP A 84 -25.48 -19.01 -5.94
C ASP A 84 -26.17 -19.43 -4.64
N THR A 85 -27.44 -19.06 -4.53
CA THR A 85 -28.32 -19.42 -3.42
C THR A 85 -29.33 -20.50 -3.82
N LEU A 86 -29.25 -21.02 -5.05
CA LEU A 86 -30.27 -21.89 -5.66
C LEU A 86 -29.70 -23.23 -6.15
N GLY A 87 -28.38 -23.41 -6.20
CA GLY A 87 -27.76 -24.71 -6.44
C GLY A 87 -28.18 -25.75 -5.39
N GLU A 88 -28.28 -27.02 -5.81
CA GLU A 88 -28.52 -28.19 -4.93
C GLU A 88 -27.67 -28.08 -3.65
N GLU A 89 -28.19 -28.51 -2.50
CA GLU A 89 -27.55 -28.47 -1.17
C GLU A 89 -26.16 -29.14 -1.18
N GLY A 90 -25.17 -28.42 -1.69
CA GLY A 90 -23.77 -28.81 -1.75
C GLY A 90 -23.02 -28.25 -0.54
N PRO A 91 -21.84 -28.81 -0.22
CA PRO A 91 -21.05 -28.44 0.95
C PRO A 91 -20.58 -26.97 0.98
N PHE A 92 -20.76 -26.21 -0.11
CA PHE A 92 -20.31 -24.83 -0.25
C PHE A 92 -21.45 -23.80 -0.37
N SER A 93 -22.72 -24.21 -0.30
CA SER A 93 -23.86 -23.28 -0.35
C SER A 93 -24.00 -22.50 0.98
N PRO A 94 -24.18 -21.16 0.96
CA PRO A 94 -24.16 -20.28 -0.21
C PRO A 94 -22.73 -20.02 -0.69
N SER A 95 -22.53 -20.07 -2.00
CA SER A 95 -21.24 -19.88 -2.67
C SER A 95 -21.26 -18.67 -3.61
N LEU A 96 -20.07 -18.18 -3.96
CA LEU A 96 -19.87 -17.11 -4.92
C LEU A 96 -19.14 -17.68 -6.14
N LEU A 97 -19.75 -17.51 -7.31
CA LEU A 97 -19.09 -17.81 -8.58
C LEU A 97 -18.22 -16.61 -8.97
N VAL A 98 -16.90 -16.81 -8.93
CA VAL A 98 -15.94 -15.74 -9.25
C VAL A 98 -14.84 -16.28 -10.15
N ALA A 99 -14.54 -15.54 -11.22
CA ALA A 99 -13.36 -15.81 -12.03
C ALA A 99 -12.09 -15.67 -11.18
N SER A 100 -11.25 -16.72 -11.15
CA SER A 100 -10.12 -16.85 -10.23
C SER A 100 -9.12 -15.68 -10.35
N ASP A 101 -8.84 -15.24 -11.58
CA ASP A 101 -7.97 -14.11 -11.89
C ASP A 101 -8.52 -12.80 -11.29
N ARG A 102 -9.82 -12.54 -11.45
CA ARG A 102 -10.48 -11.33 -10.94
C ARG A 102 -10.58 -11.33 -9.42
N ALA A 103 -10.82 -12.49 -8.81
CA ALA A 103 -10.79 -12.64 -7.36
C ALA A 103 -9.42 -12.27 -6.80
N VAL A 104 -8.34 -12.83 -7.36
CA VAL A 104 -6.96 -12.54 -6.92
C VAL A 104 -6.63 -11.06 -7.12
N ILE A 105 -6.88 -10.51 -8.31
CA ILE A 105 -6.59 -9.09 -8.59
C ILE A 105 -7.41 -8.17 -7.67
N GLY A 106 -8.69 -8.47 -7.48
CA GLY A 106 -9.59 -7.72 -6.59
C GLY A 106 -9.08 -7.70 -5.15
N LEU A 107 -8.64 -8.86 -4.64
CA LEU A 107 -8.05 -8.98 -3.30
C LEU A 107 -6.71 -8.27 -3.19
N VAL A 108 -5.83 -8.33 -4.20
CA VAL A 108 -4.58 -7.55 -4.22
C VAL A 108 -4.88 -6.05 -4.11
N VAL A 109 -5.77 -5.52 -4.94
CA VAL A 109 -6.12 -4.10 -4.93
C VAL A 109 -6.77 -3.70 -3.60
N LEU A 110 -7.75 -4.47 -3.13
CA LEU A 110 -8.44 -4.22 -1.87
C LEU A 110 -7.46 -4.15 -0.69
N PHE A 111 -6.57 -5.13 -0.59
CA PHE A 111 -5.60 -5.17 0.50
C PHE A 111 -4.50 -4.12 0.36
N GLY A 112 -4.15 -3.69 -0.86
CA GLY A 112 -3.31 -2.51 -1.07
C GLY A 112 -3.92 -1.24 -0.47
N VAL A 113 -5.22 -1.03 -0.70
CA VAL A 113 -5.98 0.08 -0.11
C VAL A 113 -6.08 -0.05 1.41
N TYR A 114 -6.34 -1.26 1.93
CA TYR A 114 -6.28 -1.50 3.38
C TYR A 114 -4.91 -1.14 3.95
N GLY A 115 -3.83 -1.56 3.29
CA GLY A 115 -2.47 -1.26 3.71
C GLY A 115 -2.23 0.24 3.84
N MET A 116 -2.72 1.03 2.87
CA MET A 116 -2.72 2.49 2.92
C MET A 116 -3.48 3.01 4.15
N VAL A 117 -4.74 2.62 4.32
CA VAL A 117 -5.61 3.12 5.40
C VAL A 117 -5.07 2.74 6.77
N LEU A 118 -4.66 1.47 6.93
CA LEU A 118 -4.09 0.94 8.17
C LEU A 118 -2.80 1.67 8.54
N SER A 119 -1.95 2.00 7.58
CA SER A 119 -0.69 2.72 7.85
C SER A 119 -0.92 4.11 8.44
N LEU A 120 -1.93 4.84 7.93
CA LEU A 120 -2.33 6.15 8.43
C LEU A 120 -3.01 6.03 9.79
N PHE A 121 -3.99 5.14 9.90
CA PHE A 121 -4.78 4.98 11.12
C PHE A 121 -3.93 4.47 12.29
N THR A 122 -3.12 3.42 12.09
CA THR A 122 -2.34 2.84 13.19
C THR A 122 -1.27 3.80 13.71
N THR A 123 -0.66 4.59 12.83
CA THR A 123 0.30 5.63 13.21
C THR A 123 -0.37 6.71 14.06
N ALA A 124 -1.54 7.20 13.62
CA ALA A 124 -2.31 8.19 14.37
C ALA A 124 -2.81 7.65 15.71
N ALA A 125 -3.39 6.45 15.72
CA ALA A 125 -3.99 5.82 16.90
C ALA A 125 -2.96 5.53 17.99
N VAL A 126 -1.75 5.12 17.62
CA VAL A 126 -0.65 4.95 18.57
C VAL A 126 -0.20 6.30 19.13
N GLY A 127 -0.14 7.34 18.31
CA GLY A 127 0.20 8.71 18.74
C GLY A 127 -0.79 9.29 19.75
N TRP A 128 -2.06 8.88 19.73
CA TRP A 128 -3.06 9.31 20.73
C TRP A 128 -2.82 8.76 22.14
N HIS A 129 -1.97 7.75 22.30
CA HIS A 129 -1.70 7.15 23.61
C HIS A 129 -0.65 7.91 24.43
N GLY A 130 0.02 8.90 23.84
CA GLY A 130 0.91 9.79 24.58
C GLY A 130 1.92 10.49 23.67
N PRO A 131 2.47 11.64 24.10
CA PRO A 131 3.44 12.39 23.30
C PRO A 131 4.65 11.55 22.87
N GLY A 132 5.19 10.67 23.74
CA GLY A 132 6.35 9.82 23.44
C GLY A 132 6.07 8.63 22.51
N MET A 133 4.81 8.48 22.05
CA MET A 133 4.37 7.47 21.09
C MET A 133 4.25 8.01 19.66
N ARG A 134 4.33 9.34 19.50
CA ARG A 134 4.20 10.03 18.22
C ARG A 134 5.46 9.85 17.35
N ILE A 135 5.30 10.02 16.05
CA ILE A 135 6.36 9.77 15.05
C ILE A 135 6.60 11.08 14.30
N SER A 136 7.85 11.55 14.26
CA SER A 136 8.21 12.84 13.64
C SER A 136 8.38 12.77 12.12
N GLU A 137 8.65 11.58 11.57
CA GLU A 137 9.01 11.41 10.17
C GLU A 137 7.82 11.35 9.19
N GLY A 138 8.10 11.72 7.94
CA GLY A 138 7.15 11.80 6.84
C GLY A 138 6.36 10.51 6.59
N GLN A 139 5.03 10.64 6.64
CA GLN A 139 4.05 9.56 6.49
C GLN A 139 4.20 8.77 5.17
N GLY A 140 4.83 9.35 4.15
CA GLY A 140 4.98 8.74 2.82
C GLY A 140 5.64 7.36 2.83
N SER A 141 6.75 7.17 3.58
CA SER A 141 7.42 5.86 3.63
C SER A 141 6.59 4.80 4.37
N ILE A 142 5.83 5.21 5.39
CA ILE A 142 4.96 4.33 6.16
C ILE A 142 3.78 3.90 5.29
N VAL A 143 3.21 4.84 4.53
CA VAL A 143 2.10 4.59 3.61
C VAL A 143 2.51 3.65 2.48
N VAL A 144 3.66 3.91 1.84
CA VAL A 144 4.19 3.04 0.79
C VAL A 144 4.47 1.64 1.32
N GLY A 145 5.08 1.53 2.51
CA GLY A 145 5.29 0.24 3.17
C GLY A 145 3.97 -0.47 3.49
N GLY A 146 2.94 0.27 3.90
CA GLY A 146 1.59 -0.25 4.14
C GLY A 146 0.95 -0.84 2.88
N VAL A 147 0.89 -0.06 1.79
CA VAL A 147 0.32 -0.46 0.49
C VAL A 147 0.97 -1.74 -0.03
N LEU A 148 2.29 -1.81 0.03
CA LEU A 148 3.06 -2.91 -0.53
C LEU A 148 2.93 -4.18 0.32
N THR A 149 2.89 -4.04 1.64
CA THR A 149 2.49 -5.14 2.54
C THR A 149 1.07 -5.62 2.22
N GLY A 150 0.18 -4.67 1.91
CA GLY A 150 -1.18 -4.93 1.43
C GLY A 150 -1.21 -5.81 0.18
N PHE A 151 -0.47 -5.44 -0.86
CA PHE A 151 -0.40 -6.23 -2.09
C PHE A 151 0.12 -7.66 -1.86
N LEU A 152 1.15 -7.84 -1.01
CA LEU A 152 1.63 -9.17 -0.64
C LEU A 152 0.54 -10.04 -0.02
N ILE A 153 -0.12 -9.49 1.00
CA ILE A 153 -1.13 -10.24 1.75
C ILE A 153 -2.38 -10.46 0.91
N GLY A 154 -2.78 -9.50 0.08
CA GLY A 154 -3.89 -9.64 -0.86
C GLY A 154 -3.64 -10.72 -1.90
N GLY A 155 -2.43 -10.83 -2.44
CA GLY A 155 -2.06 -11.90 -3.37
C GLY A 155 -2.10 -13.28 -2.72
N ALA A 156 -1.55 -13.41 -1.50
CA ALA A 156 -1.61 -14.64 -0.73
C ALA A 156 -3.06 -15.02 -0.36
N ALA A 157 -3.86 -14.05 0.09
CA ALA A 157 -5.27 -14.25 0.41
C ALA A 157 -6.09 -14.66 -0.81
N GLY A 158 -5.83 -14.05 -1.97
CA GLY A 158 -6.40 -14.44 -3.26
C GLY A 158 -6.10 -15.88 -3.61
N GLY A 159 -4.82 -16.27 -3.57
CA GLY A 159 -4.40 -17.64 -3.86
C GLY A 159 -4.99 -18.68 -2.89
N VAL A 160 -5.12 -18.33 -1.60
CA VAL A 160 -5.78 -19.20 -0.62
C VAL A 160 -7.28 -19.30 -0.91
N ALA A 161 -7.96 -18.18 -1.15
CA ALA A 161 -9.39 -18.16 -1.40
C ALA A 161 -9.78 -18.97 -2.65
N THR A 162 -9.03 -18.83 -3.74
CA THR A 162 -9.35 -19.51 -5.00
C THR A 162 -8.72 -20.90 -5.12
N GLY A 163 -7.59 -21.16 -4.48
CA GLY A 163 -6.86 -22.42 -4.60
C GLY A 163 -7.18 -23.45 -3.52
N MET A 164 -7.39 -23.01 -2.27
CA MET A 164 -7.66 -23.93 -1.14
C MET A 164 -9.14 -24.09 -0.86
N PHE A 165 -9.92 -23.01 -1.04
CA PHE A 165 -11.35 -22.98 -0.73
C PHE A 165 -12.23 -22.89 -1.98
N GLY A 166 -11.61 -22.85 -3.15
CA GLY A 166 -12.29 -22.80 -4.43
C GLY A 166 -12.45 -24.17 -5.06
N THR A 167 -13.65 -24.51 -5.50
CA THR A 167 -13.89 -25.65 -6.39
C THR A 167 -14.06 -25.16 -7.82
N GLN A 168 -13.42 -25.83 -8.78
CA GLN A 168 -13.60 -25.48 -10.19
C GLN A 168 -15.02 -25.82 -10.62
N SER A 169 -15.73 -24.85 -11.18
CA SER A 169 -17.04 -25.07 -11.80
C SER A 169 -16.87 -25.83 -13.11
N ALA A 170 -17.93 -26.54 -13.55
CA ALA A 170 -17.95 -27.31 -14.80
C ALA A 170 -17.62 -26.46 -16.06
N GLY A 171 -17.72 -25.13 -15.97
CA GLY A 171 -17.09 -24.18 -16.88
C GLY A 171 -15.75 -23.71 -16.32
N ALA A 172 -14.65 -24.17 -16.92
CA ALA A 172 -13.26 -24.13 -16.41
C ALA A 172 -12.66 -22.74 -16.02
N GLU A 173 -13.40 -21.64 -16.13
CA GLU A 173 -12.91 -20.28 -15.84
C GLU A 173 -13.40 -19.74 -14.48
N GLU A 174 -14.49 -20.30 -13.93
CA GLU A 174 -15.11 -19.83 -12.69
C GLU A 174 -14.81 -20.77 -11.52
N VAL A 175 -14.50 -20.17 -10.37
CA VAL A 175 -14.25 -20.86 -9.12
C VAL A 175 -15.40 -20.57 -8.18
N GLU A 176 -15.99 -21.63 -7.64
CA GLU A 176 -17.00 -21.56 -6.61
C GLU A 176 -16.30 -21.44 -5.25
N VAL A 177 -16.50 -20.30 -4.58
CA VAL A 177 -15.90 -20.02 -3.27
C VAL A 177 -17.02 -19.89 -2.24
N SER A 178 -16.97 -20.69 -1.18
CA SER A 178 -17.91 -20.55 -0.06
C SER A 178 -17.84 -19.15 0.54
N VAL A 179 -19.00 -18.51 0.76
CA VAL A 179 -19.08 -17.17 1.36
C VAL A 179 -18.41 -17.12 2.72
N LEU A 180 -18.58 -18.18 3.53
CA LEU A 180 -17.96 -18.27 4.85
C LEU A 180 -16.42 -18.38 4.74
N ALA A 181 -15.92 -19.21 3.83
CA ALA A 181 -14.48 -19.37 3.63
C ALA A 181 -13.84 -18.08 3.10
N GLY A 182 -14.51 -17.39 2.16
CA GLY A 182 -14.11 -16.07 1.68
C GLY A 182 -14.07 -15.04 2.81
N LEU A 183 -15.10 -15.00 3.66
CA LEU A 183 -15.15 -14.12 4.83
C LEU A 183 -13.99 -14.38 5.79
N VAL A 184 -13.79 -15.64 6.19
CA VAL A 184 -12.71 -16.03 7.10
C VAL A 184 -11.36 -15.64 6.50
N THR A 185 -11.16 -15.88 5.20
CA THR A 185 -9.92 -15.52 4.51
C THR A 185 -9.67 -14.01 4.57
N VAL A 186 -10.68 -13.19 4.26
CA VAL A 186 -10.55 -11.72 4.28
C VAL A 186 -10.31 -11.19 5.69
N VAL A 187 -11.00 -11.72 6.70
CA VAL A 187 -10.83 -11.28 8.10
C VAL A 187 -9.45 -11.68 8.64
N VAL A 188 -9.03 -12.92 8.40
CA VAL A 188 -7.71 -13.42 8.85
C VAL A 188 -6.60 -12.65 8.14
N ALA A 189 -6.67 -12.52 6.81
CA ALA A 189 -5.70 -11.75 6.05
C ALA A 189 -5.69 -10.27 6.50
N GLY A 190 -6.86 -9.67 6.76
CA GLY A 190 -6.99 -8.31 7.26
C GLY A 190 -6.32 -8.13 8.62
N THR A 191 -6.51 -9.10 9.52
CA THR A 191 -5.88 -9.13 10.85
C THR A 191 -4.35 -9.22 10.73
N VAL A 192 -3.85 -10.11 9.88
CA VAL A 192 -2.40 -10.29 9.63
C VAL A 192 -1.81 -9.03 9.02
N LEU A 193 -2.48 -8.42 8.03
CA LEU A 193 -2.07 -7.17 7.42
C LEU A 193 -2.01 -6.04 8.44
N GLY A 194 -3.08 -5.85 9.20
CA GLY A 194 -3.14 -4.81 10.22
C GLY A 194 -2.05 -4.97 11.26
N TRP A 195 -1.81 -6.20 11.74
CA TRP A 195 -0.70 -6.49 12.64
C TRP A 195 0.66 -6.13 12.03
N ALA A 196 0.92 -6.58 10.80
CA ALA A 196 2.18 -6.35 10.11
C ALA A 196 2.43 -4.85 9.86
N VAL A 197 1.43 -4.13 9.37
CA VAL A 197 1.50 -2.68 9.14
C VAL A 197 1.70 -1.91 10.44
N GLY A 198 0.99 -2.31 11.52
CA GLY A 198 1.16 -1.71 12.83
C GLY A 198 2.57 -1.91 13.41
N GLN A 199 3.16 -3.09 13.21
CA GLN A 199 4.57 -3.34 13.56
C GLN A 199 5.52 -2.50 12.71
N LEU A 200 5.32 -2.51 11.39
CA LEU A 200 6.19 -1.86 10.43
C LEU A 200 6.23 -0.35 10.65
N SER A 201 5.07 0.28 10.85
CA SER A 201 4.97 1.73 11.08
C SER A 201 5.78 2.17 12.32
N GLN A 202 5.81 1.34 13.37
CA GLN A 202 6.54 1.64 14.60
C GLN A 202 8.05 1.36 14.49
N VAL A 203 8.45 0.38 13.68
CA VAL A 203 9.87 0.10 13.37
C VAL A 203 10.45 1.18 12.47
N LEU A 204 9.70 1.62 11.46
CA LEU A 204 10.17 2.57 10.47
C LEU A 204 10.10 4.03 10.95
N GLY A 205 9.18 4.37 11.86
CA GLY A 205 8.99 5.77 12.28
C GLY A 205 9.85 6.20 13.46
N VAL A 206 10.57 7.32 13.30
CA VAL A 206 11.35 7.98 14.36
C VAL A 206 10.41 8.60 15.41
N PRO A 207 10.52 8.23 16.70
CA PRO A 207 9.72 8.87 17.76
C PRO A 207 9.98 10.37 17.85
N GLU A 208 8.93 11.14 18.11
CA GLU A 208 9.07 12.51 18.62
C GLU A 208 9.74 12.44 20.01
N GLY A 209 10.78 13.25 20.24
CA GLY A 209 11.47 13.33 21.54
C GLY A 209 12.91 12.80 21.61
N MET A 210 13.43 12.11 20.58
CA MET A 210 14.87 11.83 20.51
C MET A 210 15.63 13.08 20.05
N ALA A 211 16.24 13.79 21.00
CA ALA A 211 17.03 14.99 20.74
C ALA A 211 18.51 14.68 20.47
N GLY A 212 19.16 15.54 19.70
CA GLY A 212 20.61 15.54 19.51
C GLY A 212 21.16 14.30 18.77
N ALA A 213 22.35 13.86 19.18
CA ALA A 213 23.11 12.81 18.51
C ALA A 213 22.39 11.45 18.47
N GLU A 214 21.60 11.11 19.50
CA GLU A 214 20.86 9.85 19.55
C GLU A 214 19.77 9.77 18.48
N GLY A 215 19.10 10.91 18.19
CA GLY A 215 18.12 11.02 17.11
C GLY A 215 18.74 10.83 15.73
N GLU A 216 19.91 11.42 15.49
CA GLU A 216 20.64 11.31 14.23
C GLU A 216 21.16 9.89 13.98
N GLU A 217 21.76 9.25 15.00
CA GLU A 217 22.23 7.86 14.88
C GLU A 217 21.08 6.87 14.66
N ALA A 218 19.98 7.02 15.42
CA ALA A 218 18.80 6.20 15.23
C ALA A 218 18.16 6.42 13.85
N GLY A 219 18.17 7.66 13.35
CA GLY A 219 17.76 8.01 11.99
C GLY A 219 18.62 7.31 10.93
N ALA A 220 19.94 7.32 11.08
CA ALA A 220 20.87 6.68 10.16
C ALA A 220 20.69 5.15 10.11
N VAL A 221 20.53 4.48 11.27
CA VAL A 221 20.26 3.03 11.32
C VAL A 221 18.92 2.71 10.66
N ARG A 222 17.88 3.49 10.95
CA ARG A 222 16.56 3.30 10.34
C ARG A 222 16.54 3.60 8.85
N PHE A 223 17.31 4.57 8.38
CA PHE A 223 17.47 4.84 6.96
C PHE A 223 18.10 3.65 6.23
N ARG A 224 19.12 3.01 6.82
CA ARG A 224 19.70 1.77 6.27
C ARG A 224 18.68 0.63 6.25
N LEU A 225 17.89 0.49 7.33
CA LEU A 225 16.84 -0.52 7.39
C LEU A 225 15.72 -0.27 6.37
N LYS A 226 15.25 0.98 6.24
CA LYS A 226 14.30 1.41 5.21
C LYS A 226 14.83 1.12 3.82
N SER A 227 16.10 1.43 3.56
CA SER A 227 16.75 1.20 2.26
C SER A 227 16.87 -0.29 1.94
N ALA A 228 17.20 -1.12 2.94
CA ALA A 228 17.26 -2.57 2.79
C ALA A 228 15.87 -3.18 2.53
N LEU A 229 14.84 -2.68 3.21
CA LEU A 229 13.47 -3.14 3.03
C LEU A 229 12.82 -2.57 1.74
N ALA A 230 13.23 -1.39 1.30
CA ALA A 230 12.68 -0.74 0.11
C ALA A 230 12.87 -1.59 -1.14
N LEU A 231 14.00 -2.29 -1.29
CA LEU A 231 14.28 -3.08 -2.49
C LEU A 231 13.26 -4.22 -2.73
N PRO A 232 13.02 -5.16 -1.79
CA PRO A 232 12.02 -6.20 -1.98
C PRO A 232 10.60 -5.63 -2.07
N VAL A 233 10.33 -4.56 -1.32
CA VAL A 233 9.04 -3.88 -1.29
C VAL A 233 8.71 -3.21 -2.63
N ILE A 234 9.68 -2.53 -3.26
CA ILE A 234 9.56 -1.99 -4.63
C ILE A 234 9.39 -3.14 -5.64
N GLY A 235 10.12 -4.25 -5.47
CA GLY A 235 10.00 -5.42 -6.31
C GLY A 235 8.56 -5.98 -6.34
N VAL A 236 7.95 -6.12 -5.17
CA VAL A 236 6.54 -6.50 -5.05
C VAL A 236 5.63 -5.46 -5.70
N GLY A 237 5.88 -4.17 -5.46
CA GLY A 237 5.10 -3.09 -6.05
C GLY A 237 5.11 -3.14 -7.57
N LEU A 238 6.28 -3.39 -8.17
CA LEU A 238 6.43 -3.58 -9.60
C LEU A 238 5.68 -4.83 -10.08
N ILE A 239 5.71 -5.93 -9.34
CA ILE A 239 4.91 -7.11 -9.67
C ILE A 239 3.41 -6.78 -9.65
N ALA A 240 2.94 -6.09 -8.61
CA ALA A 240 1.53 -5.78 -8.43
C ALA A 240 1.01 -4.76 -9.46
N VAL A 241 1.80 -3.73 -9.77
CA VAL A 241 1.39 -2.60 -10.63
C VAL A 241 1.71 -2.85 -12.10
N LEU A 242 2.81 -3.55 -12.40
CA LEU A 242 3.24 -3.79 -13.77
C LEU A 242 2.90 -5.22 -14.20
N VAL A 243 3.31 -6.23 -13.43
CA VAL A 243 3.23 -7.63 -13.90
C VAL A 243 1.80 -8.16 -13.88
N LEU A 244 1.05 -8.00 -12.79
CA LEU A 244 -0.32 -8.50 -12.68
C LEU A 244 -1.26 -7.92 -13.75
N PRO A 245 -1.28 -6.60 -14.02
CA PRO A 245 -2.14 -6.05 -15.07
C PRO A 245 -1.73 -6.52 -16.47
N ASN A 246 -0.43 -6.63 -16.76
CA ASN A 246 0.03 -7.16 -18.05
C ASN A 246 -0.35 -8.64 -18.21
N ALA A 247 -0.22 -9.45 -17.15
CA ALA A 247 -0.65 -10.83 -17.15
C ALA A 247 -2.15 -10.95 -17.44
N TYR A 248 -2.98 -10.11 -16.81
CA TYR A 248 -4.41 -10.04 -17.09
C TYR A 248 -4.72 -9.68 -18.55
N ILE A 249 -4.03 -8.69 -19.11
CA ILE A 249 -4.17 -8.31 -20.52
C ILE A 249 -3.81 -9.48 -21.44
N PHE A 250 -2.75 -10.24 -21.14
CA PHE A 250 -2.35 -11.40 -21.94
C PHE A 250 -3.35 -12.55 -21.86
N LEU A 251 -3.94 -12.79 -20.69
CA LEU A 251 -5.03 -13.76 -20.54
C LEU A 251 -6.25 -13.35 -21.37
N ARG A 252 -6.58 -12.05 -21.42
CA ARG A 252 -7.73 -11.57 -22.18
C ARG A 252 -7.49 -11.51 -23.70
N PHE A 253 -6.25 -11.27 -24.13
CA PHE A 253 -5.86 -11.15 -25.53
C PHE A 253 -4.70 -12.10 -25.87
N PRO A 254 -4.93 -13.42 -25.92
CA PRO A 254 -3.86 -14.41 -26.10
C PRO A 254 -3.06 -14.21 -27.39
N GLY A 255 -3.71 -13.74 -28.46
CA GLY A 255 -3.06 -13.48 -29.75
C GLY A 255 -2.00 -12.37 -29.72
N TRP A 256 -2.07 -11.46 -28.74
CA TRP A 256 -1.09 -10.39 -28.56
C TRP A 256 0.04 -10.74 -27.58
N ALA A 257 -0.14 -11.80 -26.79
CA ALA A 257 0.81 -12.19 -25.75
C ALA A 257 2.23 -12.47 -26.30
N PRO A 258 2.42 -13.18 -27.43
CA PRO A 258 3.77 -13.42 -27.98
C PRO A 258 4.47 -12.13 -28.41
N ILE A 259 3.73 -11.20 -29.04
CA ILE A 259 4.27 -9.94 -29.52
C ILE A 259 4.68 -9.07 -28.33
N MET A 260 3.80 -8.89 -27.35
CA MET A 260 4.10 -8.09 -26.17
C MET A 260 5.20 -8.71 -25.32
N GLY A 261 5.20 -10.05 -25.17
CA GLY A 261 6.27 -10.78 -24.50
C GLY A 261 7.62 -10.57 -25.17
N SER A 262 7.69 -10.62 -26.52
CA SER A 262 8.93 -10.35 -27.25
C SER A 262 9.40 -8.90 -27.11
N VAL A 263 8.50 -7.91 -27.10
CA VAL A 263 8.84 -6.49 -26.86
C VAL A 263 9.41 -6.28 -25.45
N VAL A 264 8.78 -6.87 -24.43
CA VAL A 264 9.27 -6.80 -23.04
C VAL A 264 10.63 -7.50 -22.93
N ALA A 265 10.78 -8.69 -23.50
CA ALA A 265 12.06 -9.41 -23.50
C ALA A 265 13.17 -8.62 -24.19
N ALA A 266 12.90 -8.03 -25.37
CA ALA A 266 13.84 -7.18 -26.08
C ALA A 266 14.23 -5.94 -25.28
N SER A 267 13.27 -5.33 -24.57
CA SER A 267 13.51 -4.18 -23.70
C SER A 267 14.41 -4.54 -22.52
N ILE A 268 14.14 -5.66 -21.84
CA ILE A 268 14.96 -6.17 -20.75
C ILE A 268 16.36 -6.49 -21.25
N LEU A 269 16.49 -7.16 -22.40
CA LEU A 269 17.79 -7.51 -22.97
C LEU A 269 18.60 -6.27 -23.36
N THR A 270 17.94 -5.24 -23.90
CA THR A 270 18.56 -3.94 -24.20
C THR A 270 19.07 -3.28 -22.93
N PHE A 271 18.24 -3.22 -21.89
CA PHE A 271 18.64 -2.65 -20.60
C PHE A 271 19.79 -3.43 -19.93
N ALA A 272 19.73 -4.76 -19.99
CA ALA A 272 20.80 -5.62 -19.50
C ALA A 272 22.10 -5.40 -20.27
N GLY A 273 22.04 -5.27 -21.60
CA GLY A 273 23.19 -4.97 -22.46
C GLY A 273 23.84 -3.63 -22.12
N LEU A 274 23.04 -2.57 -21.97
CA LEU A 274 23.52 -1.24 -21.57
C LEU A 274 24.12 -1.24 -20.15
N SER A 275 23.56 -2.03 -19.25
CA SER A 275 24.07 -2.18 -17.88
C SER A 275 25.40 -2.94 -17.87
N ALA A 276 25.50 -4.01 -18.67
CA ALA A 276 26.69 -4.85 -18.78
C ALA A 276 27.87 -4.14 -19.48
N SER A 277 27.61 -3.17 -20.36
CA SER A 277 28.65 -2.44 -21.09
C SER A 277 29.41 -1.40 -20.25
N ARG A 278 29.04 -1.18 -18.97
CA ARG A 278 29.72 -0.21 -18.10
C ARG A 278 31.11 -0.71 -17.69
N PRO A 279 32.20 -0.02 -18.07
CA PRO A 279 33.55 -0.42 -17.68
C PRO A 279 33.74 -0.27 -16.16
N GLY A 280 34.25 -1.30 -15.49
CA GLY A 280 34.67 -1.23 -14.08
C GLY A 280 33.68 -1.79 -13.05
N MET A 281 32.52 -2.34 -13.44
CA MET A 281 31.67 -3.06 -12.49
C MET A 281 32.30 -4.41 -12.12
N ARG A 282 32.67 -4.56 -10.85
CA ARG A 282 33.14 -5.85 -10.28
C ARG A 282 31.94 -6.58 -9.70
N ILE A 283 31.53 -7.68 -10.34
CA ILE A 283 30.47 -8.54 -9.84
C ILE A 283 30.98 -9.24 -8.58
N THR A 284 30.27 -9.06 -7.47
CA THR A 284 30.60 -9.76 -6.22
C THR A 284 30.11 -11.21 -6.27
N LYS A 285 30.74 -12.11 -5.50
CA LYS A 285 30.29 -13.52 -5.42
C LYS A 285 28.83 -13.62 -4.96
N GLY A 286 28.39 -12.71 -4.09
CA GLY A 286 27.00 -12.63 -3.62
C GLY A 286 26.03 -12.25 -4.72
N GLU A 287 26.37 -11.26 -5.55
CA GLU A 287 25.56 -10.86 -6.71
C GLU A 287 25.43 -11.99 -7.73
N PHE A 288 26.53 -12.71 -8.00
CA PHE A 288 26.50 -13.87 -8.88
C PHE A 288 25.61 -14.99 -8.34
N LEU A 289 25.72 -15.34 -7.05
CA LEU A 289 24.89 -16.36 -6.42
C LEU A 289 23.40 -15.97 -6.42
N LEU A 290 23.08 -14.71 -6.14
CA LEU A 290 21.70 -14.22 -6.17
C LEU A 290 21.12 -14.29 -7.59
N ALA A 291 21.88 -13.87 -8.60
CA ALA A 291 21.46 -13.97 -10.00
C ALA A 291 21.25 -15.43 -10.43
N ALA A 292 22.18 -16.32 -10.08
CA ALA A 292 22.07 -17.75 -10.37
C ALA A 292 20.86 -18.40 -9.68
N ALA A 293 20.58 -18.03 -8.42
CA ALA A 293 19.39 -18.49 -7.72
C ALA A 293 18.10 -18.00 -8.41
N GLY A 294 18.06 -16.73 -8.83
CA GLY A 294 16.94 -16.18 -9.59
C GLY A 294 16.67 -16.92 -10.90
N ILE A 295 17.72 -17.21 -11.68
CA ILE A 295 17.61 -18.03 -12.90
C ILE A 295 17.11 -19.44 -12.56
N GLY A 296 17.62 -20.04 -11.48
CA GLY A 296 17.17 -21.35 -11.00
C GLY A 296 15.68 -21.40 -10.68
N VAL A 297 15.14 -20.36 -10.02
CA VAL A 297 13.71 -20.22 -9.75
C VAL A 297 12.90 -20.15 -11.04
N VAL A 298 13.34 -19.35 -12.02
CA VAL A 298 12.66 -19.24 -13.32
C VAL A 298 12.64 -20.57 -14.06
N VAL A 299 13.78 -21.28 -14.11
CA VAL A 299 13.88 -22.61 -14.74
C VAL A 299 12.97 -23.62 -14.02
N PHE A 300 12.93 -23.60 -12.69
CA PHE A 300 12.05 -24.46 -11.92
C PHE A 300 10.56 -24.20 -12.22
N ILE A 301 10.16 -22.92 -12.32
CA ILE A 301 8.79 -22.56 -12.69
C ILE A 301 8.46 -23.07 -14.11
N LEU A 302 9.36 -22.87 -15.08
CA LEU A 302 9.18 -23.39 -16.44
C LEU A 302 9.02 -24.91 -16.45
N PHE A 303 9.85 -25.62 -15.70
CA PHE A 303 9.74 -27.07 -15.56
C PHE A 303 8.40 -27.48 -14.93
N ALA A 304 7.95 -26.79 -13.88
CA ALA A 304 6.66 -27.07 -13.25
C ALA A 304 5.50 -26.87 -14.23
N VAL A 305 5.49 -25.76 -15.00
CA VAL A 305 4.46 -25.45 -15.99
C VAL A 305 4.45 -26.47 -17.14
N LEU A 306 5.62 -26.87 -17.65
CA LEU A 306 5.69 -27.84 -18.75
C LEU A 306 5.18 -29.21 -18.32
N ASN A 307 5.46 -29.64 -17.08
CA ASN A 307 4.93 -30.91 -16.56
C ASN A 307 3.42 -30.86 -16.30
N THR A 308 2.87 -29.73 -15.88
CA THR A 308 1.41 -29.61 -15.68
C THR A 308 0.64 -29.51 -17.01
N GLN A 309 1.20 -28.86 -18.04
CA GLN A 309 0.57 -28.80 -19.36
C GLN A 309 0.74 -30.09 -20.18
N GLY A 310 1.87 -30.79 -20.03
CA GLY A 310 2.12 -32.06 -20.72
C GLY A 310 1.15 -33.19 -20.33
N ALA A 311 0.50 -33.11 -19.16
CA ALA A 311 -0.51 -34.08 -18.73
C ALA A 311 -1.88 -33.89 -19.42
N GLY A 312 -2.18 -32.71 -19.97
CA GLY A 312 -3.48 -32.39 -20.57
C GLY A 312 -3.60 -32.68 -22.08
N HIS A 313 -2.49 -32.96 -22.77
CA HIS A 313 -2.49 -33.25 -24.20
C HIS A 313 -2.41 -34.75 -24.54
N ALA A 314 -2.30 -35.63 -23.55
CA ALA A 314 -2.21 -37.08 -23.78
C ALA A 314 -3.57 -37.79 -23.87
N GLU A 315 -4.70 -37.13 -23.59
CA GLU A 315 -6.03 -37.76 -23.58
C GLU A 315 -6.92 -37.43 -24.81
N SER A 316 -6.42 -36.66 -25.79
CA SER A 316 -7.23 -36.22 -26.95
C SER A 316 -6.86 -36.86 -28.30
N GLU A 317 -6.08 -37.95 -28.33
CA GLU A 317 -5.64 -38.58 -29.59
C GLU A 317 -6.04 -40.06 -29.77
N ASP A 318 -7.13 -40.53 -29.14
CA ASP A 318 -7.62 -41.90 -29.39
C ASP A 318 -9.15 -41.99 -29.48
N HIS A 319 -9.77 -41.28 -30.42
CA HIS A 319 -11.10 -41.67 -30.95
C HIS A 319 -11.26 -41.29 -32.43
N HIS A 320 -10.45 -41.90 -33.29
CA HIS A 320 -10.81 -42.11 -34.70
C HIS A 320 -10.66 -43.59 -35.04
N GLY A 321 -11.71 -44.36 -34.74
CA GLY A 321 -11.82 -45.77 -35.05
C GLY A 321 -13.27 -46.20 -35.20
N VAL A 322 -13.81 -45.99 -36.40
CA VAL A 322 -14.83 -46.82 -37.09
C VAL A 322 -16.01 -47.34 -36.26
N GLU A 323 -17.17 -46.68 -36.38
CA GLU A 323 -18.45 -47.39 -36.55
C GLU A 323 -19.29 -46.68 -37.63
N ALA A 324 -19.35 -47.33 -38.79
CA ALA A 324 -20.38 -47.07 -39.78
C ALA A 324 -21.54 -48.01 -39.46
N GLU A 325 -22.64 -47.50 -38.91
CA GLU A 325 -23.90 -48.24 -38.90
C GLU A 325 -25.10 -47.29 -39.13
N ALA A 326 -25.76 -47.57 -40.25
CA ALA A 326 -27.08 -47.19 -40.74
C ALA A 326 -27.93 -46.18 -39.94
N ILE A 327 -28.17 -45.00 -40.54
CA ILE A 327 -29.37 -44.21 -40.29
C ILE A 327 -30.44 -44.67 -41.28
N GLU A 328 -31.38 -45.48 -40.79
CA GLU A 328 -32.63 -45.80 -41.50
C GLU A 328 -33.55 -44.59 -41.48
N VAL A 329 -33.78 -43.99 -42.64
CA VAL A 329 -34.70 -42.87 -42.86
C VAL A 329 -36.11 -43.44 -42.98
N VAL A 330 -36.91 -43.32 -41.92
CA VAL A 330 -38.36 -43.55 -41.96
C VAL A 330 -39.04 -42.27 -42.44
N LEU A 331 -39.55 -42.27 -43.66
CA LEU A 331 -40.50 -41.24 -44.15
C LEU A 331 -41.92 -41.61 -43.68
N PRO A 332 -42.73 -40.66 -43.17
CA PRO A 332 -44.13 -40.92 -42.89
C PRO A 332 -44.96 -40.94 -44.18
N SER A 333 -45.75 -41.98 -44.35
CA SER A 333 -46.88 -42.06 -45.30
C SER A 333 -48.13 -41.39 -44.73
#